data_AF-A0A933HJ81-F1
#
_entry.id   AF-A0A933HJ81-F1
#
_cell.length_a   1.000
_cell.length_b   1.000
_cell.length_c   1.000
_cell.angle_alpha   90.00
_cell.angle_beta   90.00
_cell.angle_gamma   90.00
#
_symmetry.space_group_name_H-M   'P 1'
#
loop_
_entity.id
_entity.type
_entity.pdbx_description
1 polymer ?
#
loop_
_entity_poly.entity_id
_entity_poly.type
_entity_poly.pdbx_seq_one_letter_code
_entity_poly.pdbx_strand_id
1 'polypeptide(L)'
;MPDCRWPSASPLCRNSNRRSLRSAWAQQHHVAPHRANPLDDAAKDFHFRCRLAALIPRVEVNDSRARPPTFNRLLNNVTILREQGWLADPLWINFVMGIPGQVMTTTPKNLLHLAESSPPNVLWLVSAIGGRAHWAMAAMAMAMGGHVRTGLEDNVYLERGVLAGGNAPMVEKMIRLAREIGREIATPDEARETLNLRRNGHN
;
A
#
# COMPACT_ATOMS: atom_id res chain seq x y z
N MET A 1 -39.88 -1.93 -3.75
CA MET A 1 -39.68 -0.51 -4.12
C MET A 1 -39.29 0.26 -2.87
N PRO A 2 -38.41 1.29 -2.95
CA PRO A 2 -37.78 1.86 -4.15
C PRO A 2 -36.24 1.62 -4.17
N ASP A 3 -35.64 1.27 -5.32
CA ASP A 3 -35.20 2.17 -6.41
C ASP A 3 -34.00 3.07 -6.02
N CYS A 4 -32.78 2.52 -6.09
CA CYS A 4 -31.55 3.32 -6.17
C CYS A 4 -31.40 3.88 -7.60
N ARG A 5 -32.20 4.90 -7.93
CA ARG A 5 -31.90 5.79 -9.05
C ARG A 5 -30.93 6.86 -8.58
N TRP A 6 -29.76 6.91 -9.20
CA TRP A 6 -28.88 8.07 -9.11
C TRP A 6 -29.62 9.31 -9.65
N PRO A 7 -29.72 10.42 -8.90
CA PRO A 7 -30.17 11.67 -9.51
C PRO A 7 -29.10 12.13 -10.50
N SER A 8 -29.54 12.37 -11.73
CA SER A 8 -28.82 13.12 -12.75
C SER A 8 -28.14 14.35 -12.16
N ALA A 9 -26.88 14.57 -12.53
CA ALA A 9 -26.08 15.73 -12.17
C ALA A 9 -26.89 17.03 -12.18
N SER A 10 -26.96 17.68 -11.01
CA SER A 10 -27.51 19.04 -10.90
C SER A 10 -26.52 20.06 -11.50
N PRO A 11 -27.01 21.09 -12.21
CA PRO A 11 -26.19 22.01 -13.00
C PRO A 11 -25.57 23.11 -12.14
N LEU A 12 -24.91 22.75 -11.03
CA LEU A 12 -24.16 23.69 -10.18
C LEU A 12 -22.65 23.69 -10.44
N CYS A 13 -22.22 23.03 -11.52
CA CYS A 13 -20.94 23.31 -12.15
C CYS A 13 -21.09 24.52 -13.08
N ARG A 14 -21.13 25.72 -12.51
CA ARG A 14 -20.72 26.99 -13.15
C ARG A 14 -20.85 28.13 -12.14
N ASN A 15 -19.69 28.69 -11.76
CA ASN A 15 -19.53 29.92 -10.96
C ASN A 15 -20.13 29.94 -9.54
N SER A 16 -19.38 29.43 -8.56
CA SER A 16 -19.35 30.07 -7.23
C SER A 16 -18.00 29.88 -6.54
N ASN A 17 -17.57 30.93 -5.86
CA ASN A 17 -16.25 31.12 -5.28
C ASN A 17 -15.97 30.07 -4.18
N ARG A 18 -14.88 29.28 -4.29
CA ARG A 18 -14.53 28.14 -3.41
C ARG A 18 -14.48 28.44 -1.89
N ARG A 19 -14.49 29.71 -1.49
CA ARG A 19 -14.57 30.13 -0.08
C ARG A 19 -15.95 29.90 0.56
N SER A 20 -17.05 30.02 -0.18
CA SER A 20 -18.40 29.97 0.42
C SER A 20 -18.85 28.55 0.81
N LEU A 21 -18.34 27.53 0.12
CA LEU A 21 -18.68 26.13 0.41
C LEU A 21 -18.00 25.62 1.69
N ARG A 22 -16.80 26.13 2.02
CA ARG A 22 -16.10 25.78 3.27
C ARG A 22 -16.80 26.33 4.51
N SER A 23 -17.34 27.54 4.42
CA SER A 23 -18.07 28.18 5.53
C SER A 23 -19.42 27.52 5.79
N ALA A 24 -20.13 27.08 4.74
CA ALA A 24 -21.42 26.41 4.89
C ALA A 24 -21.29 25.03 5.55
N TRP A 25 -20.25 24.26 5.21
CA TRP A 25 -19.99 22.95 5.82
C TRP A 25 -19.52 23.06 7.28
N ALA A 26 -18.68 24.04 7.61
CA ALA A 26 -18.18 24.26 8.97
C ALA A 26 -19.26 24.74 9.96
N GLN A 27 -20.26 25.49 9.49
CA GLN A 27 -21.38 25.96 10.33
C GLN A 27 -22.34 24.84 10.72
N GLN A 28 -22.41 23.75 9.96
CA GLN A 28 -23.39 22.69 10.18
C GLN A 28 -22.91 21.58 11.13
N HIS A 29 -21.62 21.54 11.49
CA HIS A 29 -21.02 20.41 12.20
C HIS A 29 -20.22 20.71 13.47
N HIS A 30 -20.21 21.95 14.00
CA HIS A 30 -19.50 22.31 15.25
C HIS A 30 -18.08 21.72 15.42
N VAL A 31 -17.35 21.48 14.31
CA VAL A 31 -15.97 21.00 14.36
C VAL A 31 -15.08 22.22 14.45
N ALA A 32 -14.38 22.38 15.58
CA ALA A 32 -13.37 23.43 15.73
C ALA A 32 -12.33 23.32 14.58
N PRO A 33 -11.85 24.44 14.02
CA PRO A 33 -10.86 24.39 12.94
C PRO A 33 -9.64 23.62 13.41
N HIS A 34 -9.41 22.44 12.82
CA HIS A 34 -8.22 21.63 13.06
C HIS A 34 -6.99 22.52 12.85
N ARG A 35 -6.17 22.70 13.90
CA ARG A 35 -4.83 23.28 13.77
C ARG A 35 -4.09 22.46 12.71
N ALA A 36 -3.54 23.13 11.69
CA ALA A 36 -2.78 22.49 10.62
C ALA A 36 -1.68 21.62 11.24
N ASN A 37 -1.77 20.30 11.05
CA ASN A 37 -0.75 19.37 11.46
C ASN A 37 0.35 19.39 10.39
N PRO A 38 1.63 19.58 10.73
CA PRO A 38 2.72 19.56 9.75
C PRO A 38 2.78 18.26 8.93
N LEU A 39 2.29 17.15 9.49
CA LEU A 39 2.13 15.88 8.78
C LEU A 39 1.08 15.96 7.66
N ASP A 40 0.05 16.78 7.83
CA ASP A 40 -0.96 17.00 6.79
C ASP A 40 -0.32 17.72 5.61
N ASP A 41 0.50 18.75 5.83
CA ASP A 41 1.09 19.52 4.73
C ASP A 41 2.17 18.73 3.96
N ALA A 42 2.96 17.90 4.64
CA ALA A 42 3.88 16.98 3.99
C ALA A 42 3.15 15.87 3.20
N ALA A 43 2.06 15.32 3.74
CA ALA A 43 1.23 14.34 3.04
C ALA A 43 0.54 14.95 1.83
N LYS A 44 0.10 16.21 1.93
CA LYS A 44 -0.48 17.00 0.83
C LYS A 44 0.52 17.20 -0.30
N ASP A 45 1.74 17.63 0.02
CA ASP A 45 2.79 17.85 -0.98
C ASP A 45 3.20 16.53 -1.64
N PHE A 46 3.41 15.47 -0.86
CA PHE A 46 3.70 14.13 -1.39
C PHE A 46 2.59 13.63 -2.33
N HIS A 47 1.31 13.71 -1.90
CA HIS A 47 0.18 13.32 -2.73
C HIS A 47 0.07 14.15 -4.01
N PHE A 48 0.22 15.48 -3.89
CA PHE A 48 0.17 16.38 -5.04
C PHE A 48 1.27 16.06 -6.05
N ARG A 49 2.49 15.78 -5.58
CA ARG A 49 3.63 15.39 -6.42
C ARG A 49 3.43 14.01 -7.04
N CYS A 50 2.93 13.03 -6.29
CA CYS A 50 2.56 11.72 -6.84
C CYS A 50 1.51 11.85 -7.94
N ARG A 51 0.47 12.66 -7.72
CA ARG A 51 -0.59 12.89 -8.70
C ARG A 51 -0.09 13.61 -9.95
N LEU A 52 0.76 14.61 -9.81
CA LEU A 52 1.39 15.31 -10.93
C LEU A 52 2.33 14.39 -11.72
N ALA A 53 3.05 13.50 -11.03
CA ALA A 53 4.00 12.57 -11.63
C ALA A 53 3.35 11.26 -12.11
N ALA A 54 2.04 11.10 -11.98
CA ALA A 54 1.32 9.84 -12.21
C ALA A 54 1.94 8.63 -11.46
N LEU A 55 2.49 8.88 -10.27
CA LEU A 55 3.03 7.87 -9.37
C LEU A 55 1.94 7.39 -8.41
N ILE A 56 1.88 6.08 -8.20
CA ILE A 56 0.99 5.50 -7.19
C ILE A 56 1.60 5.73 -5.81
N PRO A 57 0.80 6.14 -4.82
CA PRO A 57 1.27 6.13 -3.44
C PRO A 57 1.52 4.69 -2.99
N ARG A 58 2.78 4.25 -3.03
CA ARG A 58 3.23 3.05 -2.32
C ARG A 58 3.36 3.41 -0.85
N VAL A 59 2.60 2.75 0.01
CA VAL A 59 2.75 2.92 1.45
C VAL A 59 3.55 1.76 2.02
N GLU A 60 4.71 2.08 2.57
CA GLU A 60 5.50 1.11 3.33
C GLU A 60 5.13 1.18 4.79
N VAL A 61 4.67 0.06 5.32
CA VAL A 61 4.38 -0.09 6.73
C VAL A 61 5.54 -0.84 7.35
N ASN A 62 6.39 -0.08 8.04
CA ASN A 62 7.57 -0.55 8.74
C ASN A 62 7.61 0.12 10.12
N ASP A 63 7.72 -0.69 11.17
CA ASP A 63 7.82 -0.18 12.54
C ASP A 63 9.26 -0.24 13.05
N SER A 64 10.08 0.72 12.62
CA SER A 64 11.48 0.82 13.01
C SER A 64 11.71 1.49 14.38
N ARG A 65 10.65 1.89 15.11
CA ARG A 65 10.78 2.58 16.41
C ARG A 65 10.05 1.80 17.51
N ALA A 66 10.78 1.50 18.58
CA ALA A 66 10.37 0.66 19.70
C ALA A 66 9.23 1.23 20.61
N ARG A 67 8.07 1.60 20.05
CA ARG A 67 6.86 1.90 20.84
C ARG A 67 5.70 0.98 20.41
N PRO A 68 5.02 0.27 21.32
CA PRO A 68 3.81 -0.48 20.97
C PRO A 68 2.59 0.45 20.80
N PRO A 69 1.56 0.10 19.97
CA PRO A 69 1.52 -0.77 18.80
C PRO A 69 1.44 0.08 17.51
N THR A 70 2.55 0.19 16.76
CA THR A 70 2.63 1.16 15.65
C THR A 70 1.99 0.68 14.35
N PHE A 71 1.93 -0.64 14.09
CA PHE A 71 1.40 -1.16 12.82
C PHE A 71 -0.08 -0.80 12.59
N ASN A 72 -0.96 -1.11 13.54
CA ASN A 72 -2.37 -0.72 13.44
C ASN A 72 -2.53 0.80 13.39
N ARG A 73 -1.67 1.55 14.07
CA ARG A 73 -1.66 3.02 13.98
C ARG A 73 -1.27 3.49 12.56
N LEU A 74 -0.28 2.86 11.92
CA LEU A 74 0.12 3.19 10.56
C LEU A 74 -0.97 2.84 9.55
N LEU A 75 -1.62 1.69 9.70
CA LEU A 75 -2.78 1.30 8.88
C LEU A 75 -3.97 2.25 9.10
N ASN A 76 -4.25 2.66 10.33
CA ASN A 76 -5.29 3.65 10.62
C ASN A 76 -4.96 5.02 10.01
N ASN A 77 -3.69 5.45 10.04
CA ASN A 77 -3.27 6.68 9.37
C ASN A 77 -3.51 6.59 7.85
N VAL A 78 -3.24 5.43 7.25
CA VAL A 78 -3.54 5.19 5.83
C VAL A 78 -5.04 5.35 5.56
N THR A 79 -5.90 4.75 6.39
CA THR A 79 -7.36 4.91 6.27
C THR A 79 -7.77 6.38 6.37
N ILE A 80 -7.27 7.10 7.36
CA ILE A 80 -7.58 8.53 7.55
C ILE A 80 -7.13 9.35 6.33
N LEU A 81 -5.90 9.14 5.84
CA LEU A 81 -5.38 9.85 4.68
C LEU A 81 -6.16 9.52 3.39
N ARG A 82 -6.64 8.27 3.25
CA ARG A 82 -7.52 7.86 2.17
C ARG A 82 -8.88 8.55 2.23
N GLU A 83 -9.52 8.56 3.41
CA GLU A 83 -10.82 9.23 3.63
C GLU A 83 -10.75 10.74 3.39
N GLN A 84 -9.60 11.36 3.70
CA GLN A 84 -9.34 12.77 3.41
C GLN A 84 -9.03 13.05 1.93
N GLY A 85 -8.92 12.02 1.08
CA GLY A 85 -8.63 12.15 -0.35
C GLY A 85 -7.16 12.34 -0.69
N TRP A 86 -6.24 12.12 0.26
CA TRP A 86 -4.78 12.20 0.05
C TRP A 86 -4.15 10.88 -0.41
N LEU A 87 -4.90 9.79 -0.46
CA LEU A 87 -4.46 8.54 -1.05
C LEU A 87 -5.51 8.09 -2.05
N ALA A 88 -5.10 7.94 -3.31
CA ALA A 88 -5.97 7.50 -4.39
C ALA A 88 -5.85 5.98 -4.57
N ASP A 89 -6.94 5.36 -4.99
CA ASP A 89 -6.97 3.94 -5.33
C ASP A 89 -6.44 3.68 -6.75
N PRO A 90 -5.87 2.49 -7.02
CA PRO A 90 -5.65 1.39 -6.08
C PRO A 90 -4.50 1.67 -5.12
N LEU A 91 -4.74 1.48 -3.82
CA LEU A 91 -3.69 1.60 -2.81
C LEU A 91 -2.85 0.32 -2.77
N TRP A 92 -1.53 0.48 -2.71
CA TRP A 92 -0.60 -0.63 -2.58
C TRP A 92 0.21 -0.52 -1.28
N ILE A 93 0.01 -1.48 -0.37
CA ILE A 93 0.64 -1.51 0.94
C ILE A 93 1.74 -2.57 0.96
N ASN A 94 2.94 -2.19 1.42
CA ASN A 94 4.04 -3.13 1.64
C ASN A 94 4.28 -3.37 3.13
N PHE A 95 4.14 -4.62 3.57
CA PHE A 95 4.51 -5.05 4.90
C PHE A 95 5.98 -5.43 4.92
N VAL A 96 6.81 -4.54 5.48
CA VAL A 96 8.24 -4.79 5.62
C VAL A 96 8.48 -5.45 6.97
N MET A 97 8.88 -6.71 6.98
CA MET A 97 9.03 -7.52 8.19
C MET A 97 10.48 -8.01 8.32
N GLY A 98 11.00 -8.05 9.55
CA GLY A 98 12.29 -8.71 9.85
C GLY A 98 13.50 -7.79 9.87
N ILE A 99 13.27 -6.48 9.88
CA ILE A 99 14.33 -5.52 10.16
C ILE A 99 14.69 -5.63 11.65
N PRO A 100 15.97 -5.77 12.02
CA PRO A 100 16.39 -5.77 13.41
C PRO A 100 15.87 -4.55 14.16
N GLY A 101 15.27 -4.77 15.33
CA GLY A 101 14.69 -3.70 16.16
C GLY A 101 13.22 -3.36 15.85
N GLN A 102 12.58 -4.05 14.90
CA GLN A 102 11.13 -3.93 14.72
C GLN A 102 10.35 -4.47 15.92
N VAL A 103 9.21 -3.83 16.19
CA VAL A 103 8.30 -4.24 17.28
C VAL A 103 7.62 -5.58 16.98
N MET A 104 7.24 -5.82 15.72
CA MET A 104 6.69 -7.11 15.28
C MET A 104 7.77 -8.02 14.73
N THR A 105 7.81 -9.25 15.24
CA THR A 105 8.67 -10.31 14.70
C THR A 105 8.12 -10.85 13.38
N THR A 106 9.00 -11.37 12.53
CA THR A 106 8.60 -12.00 11.27
C THR A 106 8.00 -13.37 11.52
N THR A 107 6.69 -13.41 11.79
CA THR A 107 5.95 -14.64 12.06
C THR A 107 4.68 -14.72 11.21
N PRO A 108 4.21 -15.95 10.90
CA PRO A 108 2.93 -16.18 10.23
C PRO A 108 1.75 -15.44 10.87
N LYS A 109 1.67 -15.48 12.20
CA LYS A 109 0.60 -14.82 12.98
C LYS A 109 0.57 -13.32 12.73
N ASN A 110 1.74 -12.69 12.71
CA ASN A 110 1.84 -11.24 12.52
C ASN A 110 1.50 -10.85 11.09
N LEU A 111 1.90 -11.64 10.10
CA LEU A 111 1.52 -11.41 8.71
C LEU A 111 -0.01 -11.50 8.53
N LEU A 112 -0.64 -12.54 9.10
CA LEU A 112 -2.09 -12.69 9.08
C LEU A 112 -2.80 -11.49 9.70
N HIS A 113 -2.35 -11.08 10.89
CA HIS A 113 -2.89 -9.90 11.58
C HIS A 113 -2.82 -8.63 10.72
N LEU A 114 -1.71 -8.40 10.01
CA LEU A 114 -1.54 -7.23 9.14
C LEU A 114 -2.46 -7.27 7.91
N ALA A 115 -2.59 -8.45 7.29
CA ALA A 115 -3.49 -8.62 6.16
C ALA A 115 -4.95 -8.40 6.55
N GLU A 116 -5.39 -8.95 7.70
CA GLU A 116 -6.76 -8.76 8.20
C GLU A 116 -7.04 -7.34 8.70
N SER A 117 -6.02 -6.65 9.22
CA SER A 117 -6.14 -5.26 9.68
C SER A 117 -6.07 -4.24 8.53
N SER A 118 -5.84 -4.69 7.30
CA SER A 118 -5.71 -3.79 6.16
C SER A 118 -7.05 -3.17 5.77
N PRO A 119 -7.05 -1.92 5.27
CA PRO A 119 -8.26 -1.30 4.75
C PRO A 119 -8.85 -2.14 3.60
N PRO A 120 -10.18 -2.12 3.38
CA PRO A 120 -10.78 -2.83 2.25
C PRO A 120 -10.30 -2.26 0.91
N ASN A 121 -10.34 -3.07 -0.15
CA ASN A 121 -9.95 -2.68 -1.52
C ASN A 121 -8.51 -2.13 -1.62
N VAL A 122 -7.56 -2.78 -0.95
CA VAL A 122 -6.13 -2.49 -1.08
C VAL A 122 -5.42 -3.70 -1.65
N LEU A 123 -4.41 -3.46 -2.47
CA LEU A 123 -3.42 -4.46 -2.80
C LEU A 123 -2.38 -4.45 -1.69
N TRP A 124 -1.91 -5.62 -1.27
CA TRP A 124 -0.86 -5.71 -0.27
C TRP A 124 0.23 -6.69 -0.70
N LEU A 125 1.45 -6.44 -0.23
CA LEU A 125 2.60 -7.28 -0.49
C LEU A 125 3.46 -7.44 0.76
N VAL A 126 4.27 -8.49 0.81
CA VAL A 126 5.25 -8.68 1.89
C VAL A 126 6.69 -8.52 1.37
N SER A 127 7.50 -7.80 2.14
CA SER A 127 8.96 -7.74 2.01
C SER A 127 9.58 -8.25 3.29
N ALA A 128 9.97 -9.52 3.31
CA ALA A 128 10.58 -10.14 4.47
C ALA A 128 12.11 -10.08 4.37
N ILE A 129 12.71 -9.39 5.32
CA ILE A 129 14.16 -9.24 5.44
C ILE A 129 14.74 -10.47 6.13
N GLY A 130 15.82 -11.00 5.56
CA GLY A 130 16.61 -12.06 6.16
C GLY A 130 16.27 -13.47 5.67
N GLY A 131 17.34 -14.22 5.38
CA GLY A 131 17.40 -15.52 4.68
C GLY A 131 16.15 -16.41 4.76
N ARG A 132 16.02 -17.24 5.81
CA ARG A 132 14.95 -18.25 5.88
C ARG A 132 13.54 -17.64 5.90
N ALA A 133 13.38 -16.50 6.57
CA ALA A 133 12.08 -15.85 6.71
C ALA A 133 11.57 -15.29 5.37
N HIS A 134 12.46 -14.84 4.49
CA HIS A 134 12.15 -14.33 3.16
C HIS A 134 11.22 -15.27 2.37
N TRP A 135 11.65 -16.52 2.18
CA TRP A 135 10.92 -17.52 1.40
C TRP A 135 9.64 -17.99 2.09
N ALA A 136 9.66 -18.16 3.40
CA ALA A 136 8.50 -18.62 4.17
C ALA A 136 7.37 -17.58 4.16
N MET A 137 7.71 -16.29 4.34
CA MET A 137 6.72 -15.22 4.29
C MET A 137 6.19 -14.99 2.88
N ALA A 138 7.04 -15.11 1.85
CA ALA A 138 6.59 -15.04 0.47
C ALA A 138 5.57 -16.14 0.14
N ALA A 139 5.86 -17.40 0.53
CA ALA A 139 4.92 -18.50 0.35
C ALA A 139 3.58 -18.23 1.04
N MET A 140 3.62 -17.74 2.28
CA MET A 140 2.41 -17.45 3.05
C MET A 140 1.61 -16.29 2.46
N ALA A 141 2.27 -15.20 2.07
CA ALA A 141 1.61 -14.09 1.41
C ALA A 141 0.94 -14.54 0.11
N MET A 142 1.61 -15.40 -0.66
CA MET A 142 1.03 -15.96 -1.88
C MET A 142 -0.23 -16.79 -1.60
N ALA A 143 -0.19 -17.66 -0.59
CA ALA A 143 -1.34 -18.47 -0.17
C ALA A 143 -2.52 -17.63 0.34
N MET A 144 -2.25 -16.47 0.95
CA MET A 144 -3.27 -15.52 1.43
C MET A 144 -3.80 -14.59 0.33
N GLY A 145 -3.33 -14.73 -0.91
CA GLY A 145 -3.72 -13.85 -2.03
C GLY A 145 -2.94 -12.54 -2.15
N GLY A 146 -2.00 -12.27 -1.24
CA GLY A 146 -1.11 -11.10 -1.29
C GLY A 146 -0.02 -11.20 -2.35
N HIS A 147 0.66 -10.10 -2.63
CA HIS A 147 1.82 -10.06 -3.52
C HIS A 147 3.14 -10.22 -2.74
N VAL A 148 4.25 -10.36 -3.46
CA VAL A 148 5.57 -10.61 -2.86
C VAL A 148 6.63 -9.71 -3.47
N ARG A 149 7.57 -9.24 -2.65
CA ARG A 149 8.81 -8.61 -3.11
C ARG A 149 9.97 -9.57 -2.91
N THR A 150 10.89 -9.59 -3.87
CA THR A 150 12.16 -10.30 -3.76
C THR A 150 13.28 -9.52 -4.43
N GLY A 151 14.51 -9.81 -4.02
CA GLY A 151 15.71 -9.19 -4.54
C GLY A 151 16.81 -9.12 -3.47
N LEU A 152 18.01 -8.78 -3.93
CA LEU A 152 19.20 -8.62 -3.10
C LEU A 152 19.05 -7.52 -2.05
N GLU A 153 18.12 -6.59 -2.25
CA GLU A 153 17.72 -5.59 -1.25
C GLU A 153 17.19 -6.23 0.03
N ASP A 154 16.37 -7.29 -0.11
CA ASP A 154 15.69 -7.92 1.02
C ASP A 154 16.43 -9.16 1.55
N ASN A 155 17.13 -9.87 0.67
CA ASN A 155 17.82 -11.11 1.01
C ASN A 155 19.00 -11.39 0.07
N VAL A 156 20.16 -11.74 0.62
CA VAL A 156 21.36 -12.07 -0.17
C VAL A 156 21.54 -13.57 -0.43
N TYR A 157 20.71 -14.41 0.19
CA TYR A 157 20.81 -15.87 0.13
C TYR A 157 19.69 -16.50 -0.70
N LEU A 158 20.04 -17.26 -1.73
CA LEU A 158 19.07 -18.07 -2.47
C LEU A 158 18.60 -19.26 -1.63
N GLU A 159 19.54 -19.89 -0.91
CA GLU A 159 19.31 -21.01 0.01
C GLU A 159 20.16 -20.86 1.26
N ARG A 160 19.98 -21.73 2.25
CA ARG A 160 20.78 -21.67 3.47
C ARG A 160 22.26 -21.83 3.13
N GLY A 161 23.04 -20.76 3.31
CA GLY A 161 24.47 -20.72 3.02
C GLY A 161 24.82 -20.54 1.55
N VAL A 162 23.84 -20.42 0.64
CA VAL A 162 24.07 -20.21 -0.79
C VAL A 162 23.71 -18.78 -1.15
N LEU A 163 24.71 -17.96 -1.48
CA LEU A 163 24.50 -16.59 -1.95
C LEU A 163 23.79 -16.59 -3.31
N ALA A 164 22.92 -15.61 -3.52
CA ALA A 164 22.31 -15.40 -4.82
C ALA A 164 23.34 -14.74 -5.75
N GLY A 165 23.52 -15.30 -6.96
CA GLY A 165 24.38 -14.72 -8.00
C GLY A 165 23.82 -13.45 -8.66
N GLY A 166 22.68 -12.94 -8.18
CA GLY A 166 21.96 -11.81 -8.74
C GLY A 166 20.49 -11.83 -8.33
N ASN A 167 19.72 -10.85 -8.82
CA ASN A 167 18.26 -10.81 -8.61
C ASN A 167 17.52 -11.88 -9.43
N ALA A 168 18.01 -12.22 -10.63
CA ALA A 168 17.32 -13.15 -11.53
C ALA A 168 17.08 -14.54 -10.91
N PRO A 169 18.08 -15.21 -10.28
CA PRO A 169 17.83 -16.49 -9.59
C PRO A 169 16.79 -16.40 -8.46
N MET A 170 16.68 -15.26 -7.79
CA MET A 170 15.69 -15.05 -6.74
C MET A 170 14.28 -14.95 -7.32
N VAL A 171 14.14 -14.20 -8.42
CA VAL A 171 12.88 -14.09 -9.16
C VAL A 171 12.46 -15.44 -9.73
N GLU A 172 13.37 -16.21 -10.33
CA GLU A 172 13.08 -17.56 -10.84
C GLU A 172 12.57 -18.50 -9.74
N LYS A 173 13.21 -18.46 -8.57
CA LYS A 173 12.74 -19.23 -7.40
C LYS A 173 11.36 -18.78 -6.95
N MET A 174 11.08 -17.49 -6.96
CA MET A 174 9.77 -16.94 -6.63
C MET A 174 8.69 -17.38 -7.64
N ILE A 175 9.00 -17.33 -8.94
CA ILE A 175 8.12 -17.79 -10.02
C ILE A 175 7.78 -19.27 -9.84
N ARG A 176 8.79 -20.11 -9.56
CA ARG A 176 8.57 -21.53 -9.27
C ARG A 176 7.62 -21.70 -8.09
N LEU A 177 7.90 -21.03 -6.97
CA LEU A 177 7.07 -21.12 -5.76
C LEU A 177 5.62 -20.67 -6.02
N ALA A 178 5.41 -19.60 -6.79
CA ALA A 178 4.08 -19.14 -7.16
C ALA A 178 3.32 -20.19 -7.99
N ARG A 179 3.99 -20.82 -8.97
CA ARG A 179 3.40 -21.88 -9.81
C ARG A 179 3.04 -23.12 -9.00
N GLU A 180 3.89 -23.54 -8.06
CA GLU A 180 3.59 -24.66 -7.15
C GLU A 180 2.36 -24.40 -6.27
N ILE A 181 2.11 -23.13 -5.90
CA ILE A 181 0.92 -22.71 -5.16
C ILE A 181 -0.32 -22.57 -6.08
N GLY A 182 -0.14 -22.67 -7.40
CA GLY A 182 -1.22 -22.52 -8.39
C GLY A 182 -1.51 -21.07 -8.77
N ARG A 183 -0.54 -20.16 -8.62
CA ARG A 183 -0.67 -18.76 -9.03
C ARG A 183 0.08 -18.47 -10.32
N GLU A 184 -0.56 -17.71 -11.21
CA GLU A 184 0.08 -17.15 -12.39
C GLU A 184 0.85 -15.87 -12.06
N ILE A 185 1.84 -15.56 -12.88
CA ILE A 185 2.70 -14.39 -12.72
C ILE A 185 2.21 -13.30 -13.66
N ALA A 186 1.85 -12.16 -13.09
CA ALA A 186 1.45 -11.00 -13.86
C ALA A 186 2.60 -10.51 -14.75
N THR A 187 2.29 -10.29 -16.02
CA THR A 187 3.13 -9.56 -16.96
C THR A 187 3.25 -8.08 -16.54
N PRO A 188 4.27 -7.36 -17.03
CA PRO A 188 4.38 -5.93 -16.75
C PRO A 188 3.15 -5.11 -17.19
N ASP A 189 2.44 -5.53 -18.23
CA ASP A 189 1.23 -4.84 -18.69
C ASP A 189 0.04 -5.12 -17.78
N GLU A 190 -0.19 -6.38 -17.38
CA GLU A 190 -1.22 -6.73 -16.39
C GLU A 190 -0.97 -6.04 -15.04
N ALA A 191 0.31 -5.95 -14.64
CA ALA A 191 0.69 -5.23 -13.43
C ALA A 191 0.37 -3.73 -13.54
N ARG A 192 0.63 -3.11 -14.69
CA ARG A 192 0.27 -1.70 -14.93
C ARG A 192 -1.24 -1.49 -14.89
N GLU A 193 -2.01 -2.38 -15.50
CA GLU A 193 -3.48 -2.32 -15.49
C GLU A 193 -4.02 -2.47 -14.08
N THR A 194 -3.56 -3.48 -13.34
CA THR A 194 -3.93 -3.72 -11.93
C THR A 194 -3.64 -2.51 -11.05
N LEU A 195 -2.55 -1.81 -11.34
CA LEU A 195 -2.07 -0.66 -10.58
C LEU A 195 -2.59 0.69 -11.13
N ASN A 196 -3.34 0.73 -12.22
CA ASN A 196 -3.71 1.97 -12.93
C ASN A 196 -2.50 2.85 -13.31
N LEU A 197 -1.38 2.25 -13.70
CA LEU A 197 -0.21 2.97 -14.20
C LEU A 197 -0.37 3.36 -15.66
N ARG A 198 0.00 4.61 -15.99
CA ARG A 198 0.09 5.05 -17.39
C ARG A 198 1.26 4.34 -18.09
N ARG A 199 1.05 3.90 -19.33
CA ARG A 199 2.15 3.48 -20.20
C ARG A 199 3.02 4.70 -20.47
N ASN A 200 4.26 4.66 -20.00
CA ASN A 200 5.28 5.59 -20.49
C ASN A 200 5.58 5.20 -21.93
N GLY A 201 5.04 5.93 -22.89
CA GLY A 201 5.45 5.82 -24.29
C GLY A 201 6.91 6.26 -24.38
N HIS A 202 7.82 5.31 -24.53
CA HIS A 202 9.16 5.57 -25.01
C HIS A 202 9.19 4.95 -26.41
N ASN A 203 8.89 5.80 -27.40
CA ASN A 203 9.29 5.59 -28.78
C ASN A 203 10.78 5.89 -28.90
#